data_AF-A0A358WF44-F1
#
_entry.id   AF-A0A358WF44-F1
#
_cell.length_a   1.000
_cell.length_b   1.000
_cell.length_c   1.000
_cell.angle_alpha   90.00
_cell.angle_beta   90.00
_cell.angle_gamma   90.00
#
_symmetry.space_group_name_H-M   'P 1'
#
loop_
_entity.id
_entity.type
_entity.pdbx_description
1 polymer ?
#
loop_
_entity_poly.entity_id
_entity_poly.type
_entity_poly.pdbx_seq_one_letter_code
_entity_poly.pdbx_strand_id
1 'polypeptide(L)'
;MTVFWRKYNELCDEHGLKPRALATELGISAATVTKWVNDGMPNLDMITRIAEYFDVPIDYLINEDDTPIIPQANKKRSVFKSVSSLSQRWVSLRRGSEISLETQLKIIPYVNCTVQFLNNDKYIEYVPDTAHDTEHLKDAETIFDILGILDHCADTESYRIVQVQLSRIVLYHLKEKGFDREALRTEHLDQEKMEYLYTGKDSGKTHNYGLNFSDMDFLREFTGLSYQVMFTGIE
;
A
#
# COMPACT_ATOMS: atom_id res chain seq x y z
N MET A 1 13.91 -0.25 43.71
CA MET A 1 13.77 0.49 42.43
C MET A 1 12.64 -0.17 41.68
N THR A 2 11.60 0.57 41.29
CA THR A 2 10.42 -0.04 40.66
C THR A 2 10.76 -0.61 39.28
N VAL A 3 10.03 -1.65 38.87
CA VAL A 3 10.15 -2.28 37.55
C VAL A 3 9.96 -1.25 36.44
N PHE A 4 8.91 -0.43 36.56
CA PHE A 4 8.63 0.65 35.62
C PHE A 4 9.78 1.66 35.55
N TRP A 5 10.29 2.16 36.69
CA TRP A 5 11.35 3.16 36.68
C TRP A 5 12.64 2.62 36.07
N ARG A 6 13.01 1.38 36.39
CA ARG A 6 14.18 0.70 35.80
C ARG A 6 14.08 0.72 34.27
N LYS A 7 13.00 0.19 33.72
CA LYS A 7 12.80 0.06 32.27
C LYS A 7 12.65 1.42 31.57
N TYR A 8 11.94 2.35 32.19
CA TYR A 8 11.81 3.72 31.68
C TYR A 8 13.17 4.42 31.62
N ASN A 9 13.98 4.27 32.66
CA ASN A 9 15.32 4.88 32.72
C ASN A 9 16.27 4.23 31.70
N GLU A 10 16.25 2.91 31.57
CA GLU A 10 17.02 2.17 30.55
C GLU A 10 16.66 2.66 29.13
N LEU A 11 15.38 2.76 28.79
CA LEU A 11 14.93 3.28 27.50
C LEU A 11 15.38 4.73 27.26
N CYS A 12 15.33 5.59 28.28
CA CYS A 12 15.85 6.95 28.18
C CYS A 12 17.36 6.96 27.91
N ASP A 13 18.12 6.13 28.63
CA ASP A 13 19.57 6.06 28.52
C ASP A 13 20.00 5.55 27.13
N GLU A 14 19.31 4.52 26.59
CA GLU A 14 19.54 3.99 25.24
C GLU A 14 19.33 5.05 24.15
N HIS A 15 18.40 5.98 24.36
CA HIS A 15 18.06 7.04 23.41
C HIS A 15 18.81 8.36 23.68
N GLY A 16 19.71 8.39 24.67
CA GLY A 16 20.45 9.60 25.06
C GLY A 16 19.55 10.71 25.65
N LEU A 17 18.40 10.33 26.21
CA LEU A 17 17.39 11.24 26.76
C LEU A 17 17.49 11.33 28.27
N LYS A 18 17.06 12.47 28.84
CA LYS A 18 16.91 12.61 30.29
C LYS A 18 15.47 12.30 30.70
N PRO A 19 15.22 11.37 31.65
CA PRO A 19 13.86 10.95 32.04
C PRO A 19 12.90 12.11 32.36
N ARG A 20 13.35 13.11 33.11
CA ARG A 20 12.51 14.28 33.44
C ARG A 20 12.20 15.18 32.23
N ALA A 21 13.14 15.27 31.28
CA ALA A 21 12.94 16.06 30.06
C ALA A 21 11.92 15.36 29.15
N LEU A 22 12.08 14.06 28.95
CA LEU A 22 11.14 13.27 28.15
C LEU A 22 9.73 13.28 28.75
N ALA A 23 9.59 13.10 30.07
CA ALA A 23 8.29 13.17 30.71
C ALA A 23 7.60 14.53 30.44
N THR A 24 8.35 15.62 30.49
CA THR A 24 7.82 16.97 30.21
C THR A 24 7.37 17.10 28.75
N GLU A 25 8.14 16.56 27.81
CA GLU A 25 7.79 16.49 26.38
C GLU A 25 6.49 15.72 26.15
N LEU A 26 6.29 14.63 26.90
CA LEU A 26 5.08 13.82 26.86
C LEU A 26 3.89 14.42 27.64
N GLY A 27 4.01 15.65 28.15
CA GLY A 27 2.95 16.31 28.93
C GLY A 27 2.76 15.73 30.33
N ILE A 28 3.81 15.13 30.91
CA ILE A 28 3.85 14.58 32.26
C ILE A 28 4.71 15.48 33.14
N SER A 29 4.21 15.87 34.32
CA SER A 29 4.97 16.76 35.20
C SER A 29 6.26 16.10 35.70
N ALA A 30 7.36 16.85 35.75
CA ALA A 30 8.64 16.37 36.29
C ALA A 30 8.55 15.92 37.76
N ALA A 31 7.58 16.44 38.51
CA ALA A 31 7.27 15.99 39.87
C ALA A 31 6.71 14.56 39.89
N THR A 32 5.92 14.18 38.89
CA THR A 32 5.38 12.82 38.73
C THR A 32 6.51 11.80 38.53
N VAL A 33 7.53 12.15 37.74
CA VAL A 33 8.71 11.29 37.50
C VAL A 33 9.43 10.92 38.79
N THR A 34 9.56 11.88 39.70
CA THR A 34 10.23 11.67 40.99
C THR A 34 9.49 10.65 41.87
N LYS A 35 8.17 10.50 41.69
CA LYS A 35 7.38 9.48 42.39
C LYS A 35 7.70 8.07 41.87
N TRP A 36 7.98 7.92 40.58
CA TRP A 36 8.24 6.62 39.97
C TRP A 36 9.52 5.96 40.48
N VAL A 37 10.52 6.78 40.83
CA VAL A 37 11.80 6.33 41.40
C VAL A 37 11.62 5.52 42.70
N ASN A 38 10.66 5.95 43.54
CA ASN A 38 10.59 5.51 44.93
C ASN A 38 9.46 4.52 45.25
N ASP A 39 8.39 4.44 44.43
CA ASP A 39 7.37 3.35 44.42
C ASP A 39 6.10 3.70 43.58
N GLY A 40 6.11 4.83 42.85
CA GLY A 40 4.95 5.24 42.06
C GLY A 40 4.82 4.47 40.74
N MET A 41 3.64 3.93 40.47
CA MET A 41 3.26 3.49 39.12
C MET A 41 2.59 4.66 38.39
N PRO A 42 2.93 4.95 37.12
CA PRO A 42 2.13 5.85 36.31
C PRO A 42 0.73 5.26 36.08
N ASN A 43 -0.23 6.12 35.74
CA ASN A 43 -1.53 5.63 35.29
C ASN A 43 -1.43 5.05 33.88
N LEU A 44 -2.44 4.28 33.46
CA LEU A 44 -2.45 3.62 32.16
C LEU A 44 -2.20 4.60 31.00
N ASP A 45 -2.79 5.79 31.04
CA ASP A 45 -2.61 6.83 30.02
C ASP A 45 -1.14 7.31 29.89
N MET A 46 -0.44 7.47 31.01
CA MET A 46 1.00 7.79 31.01
C MET A 46 1.84 6.62 30.49
N ILE A 47 1.50 5.39 30.88
CA ILE A 47 2.22 4.19 30.41
C ILE A 47 2.03 4.03 28.91
N THR A 48 0.82 4.20 28.38
CA THR A 48 0.51 4.13 26.96
C THR A 48 1.32 5.18 26.18
N ARG A 49 1.34 6.44 26.63
CA ARG A 49 2.13 7.50 25.98
C ARG A 49 3.63 7.19 25.93
N ILE A 50 4.17 6.62 27.01
CA ILE A 50 5.59 6.25 27.09
C ILE A 50 5.88 5.03 26.21
N ALA A 51 5.00 4.02 26.22
CA ALA A 51 5.08 2.84 25.38
C ALA A 51 5.04 3.20 23.89
N GLU A 52 4.12 4.09 23.49
CA GLU A 52 3.99 4.62 22.14
C GLU A 52 5.23 5.42 21.71
N TYR A 53 5.81 6.22 22.61
CA TYR A 53 7.01 7.00 22.31
C TYR A 53 8.22 6.11 21.99
N PHE A 54 8.43 5.06 22.79
CA PHE A 54 9.56 4.13 22.65
C PHE A 54 9.28 2.95 21.72
N ASP A 55 8.06 2.86 21.16
CA ASP A 55 7.62 1.74 20.31
C ASP A 55 7.76 0.36 21.00
N VAL A 56 7.44 0.31 22.30
CA VAL A 56 7.47 -0.93 23.11
C VAL A 56 6.06 -1.34 23.53
N PRO A 57 5.77 -2.64 23.72
CA PRO A 57 4.50 -3.08 24.29
C PRO A 57 4.28 -2.48 25.68
N ILE A 58 3.04 -2.14 26.04
CA ILE A 58 2.68 -1.67 27.40
C ILE A 58 3.16 -2.67 28.46
N ASP A 59 2.97 -3.96 28.21
CA ASP A 59 3.40 -5.06 29.09
C ASP A 59 4.91 -5.06 29.37
N TYR A 60 5.72 -4.55 28.45
CA TYR A 60 7.16 -4.41 28.66
C TYR A 60 7.44 -3.48 29.84
N LEU A 61 6.70 -2.37 29.97
CA LEU A 61 6.95 -1.37 31.02
C LEU A 61 6.43 -1.78 32.40
N ILE A 62 5.58 -2.81 32.49
CA ILE A 62 4.87 -3.19 33.72
C ILE A 62 5.40 -4.50 34.32
N ASN A 63 5.85 -5.44 33.48
CA ASN A 63 6.25 -6.78 33.93
C ASN A 63 7.75 -6.88 34.22
N GLU A 64 8.15 -7.79 35.11
CA GLU A 64 9.56 -8.05 35.45
C GLU A 64 10.31 -8.81 34.35
N ASP A 65 9.59 -9.52 33.49
CA ASP A 65 10.19 -10.26 32.39
C ASP A 65 10.87 -9.29 31.41
N ASP A 66 12.20 -9.43 31.30
CA ASP A 66 13.03 -8.68 30.34
C ASP A 66 12.90 -9.25 28.92
N THR A 67 12.28 -10.43 28.78
CA THR A 67 11.80 -10.93 27.49
C THR A 67 10.49 -10.21 27.18
N PRO A 68 10.48 -9.25 26.24
CA PRO A 68 9.21 -8.76 25.74
C PRO A 68 8.46 -9.98 25.22
N ILE A 69 7.26 -10.25 25.77
CA ILE A 69 6.28 -11.07 25.08
C ILE A 69 5.91 -10.24 23.86
N ILE A 70 6.73 -10.33 22.82
CA ILE A 70 6.44 -9.79 21.51
C ILE A 70 5.43 -10.78 20.95
N PRO A 71 4.12 -10.48 20.86
CA PRO A 71 3.29 -11.22 19.93
C PRO A 71 4.03 -11.12 18.59
N GLN A 72 4.16 -12.20 17.82
CA GLN A 72 4.98 -12.30 16.59
C GLN A 72 4.65 -11.27 15.46
N ALA A 73 3.98 -10.17 15.77
CA ALA A 73 3.61 -9.03 14.96
C ALA A 73 4.64 -7.87 14.94
N ASN A 74 5.89 -8.04 15.39
CA ASN A 74 6.96 -7.06 15.14
C ASN A 74 7.50 -7.11 13.70
N LYS A 75 6.61 -6.81 12.74
CA LYS A 75 6.97 -6.35 11.39
C LYS A 75 6.32 -5.00 11.05
N LYS A 76 5.72 -4.30 12.02
CA LYS A 76 5.08 -3.01 11.77
C LYS A 76 5.91 -1.91 12.40
N ARG A 77 6.65 -1.17 11.56
CA ARG A 77 7.01 0.23 11.84
C ARG A 77 5.82 0.91 12.53
N SER A 78 6.06 1.67 13.61
CA SER A 78 5.07 2.49 14.34
C SER A 78 3.83 2.79 13.49
N VAL A 79 2.74 2.06 13.75
CA VAL A 79 1.47 2.15 13.00
C VAL A 79 0.99 3.60 12.98
N PHE A 80 1.29 4.38 14.01
CA PHE A 80 0.94 5.79 14.10
C PHE A 80 1.64 6.66 13.04
N LYS A 81 2.95 6.48 12.83
CA LYS A 81 3.69 7.19 11.76
C LYS A 81 3.17 6.77 10.39
N SER A 82 2.94 5.47 10.18
CA SER A 82 2.34 4.97 8.94
C SER A 82 0.93 5.55 8.71
N VAL A 83 0.06 5.57 9.71
CA VAL A 83 -1.29 6.15 9.62
C VAL A 83 -1.24 7.66 9.36
N SER A 84 -0.33 8.38 9.99
CA SER A 84 -0.14 9.81 9.70
C SER A 84 0.31 10.04 8.25
N SER A 85 1.18 9.18 7.70
CA SER A 85 1.58 9.24 6.29
C SER A 85 0.45 8.86 5.33
N LEU A 86 -0.50 8.00 5.74
CA LEU A 86 -1.69 7.70 4.94
C LEU A 86 -2.55 8.95 4.71
N SER A 87 -2.64 9.85 5.69
CA SER A 87 -3.37 11.12 5.52
C SER A 87 -2.81 11.96 4.37
N GLN A 88 -1.48 12.02 4.23
CA GLN A 88 -0.82 12.72 3.13
C GLN A 88 -1.14 12.06 1.78
N ARG A 89 -1.16 10.72 1.76
CA ARG A 89 -1.51 9.95 0.56
C ARG A 89 -2.96 10.18 0.15
N TRP A 90 -3.89 10.20 1.11
CA TRP A 90 -5.32 10.45 0.86
C TRP A 90 -5.57 11.79 0.18
N VAL A 91 -4.86 12.86 0.58
CA VAL A 91 -4.98 14.19 -0.05
C VAL A 91 -4.48 14.18 -1.49
N SER A 92 -3.54 13.30 -1.82
CA SER A 92 -2.99 13.18 -3.18
C SER A 92 -3.88 12.34 -4.12
N LEU A 93 -4.82 11.56 -3.56
CA LEU A 93 -5.74 10.73 -4.36
C LEU A 93 -6.67 11.62 -5.19
N ARG A 94 -6.79 11.25 -6.46
CA ARG A 94 -7.59 11.98 -7.46
C ARG A 94 -8.79 11.14 -7.83
N ARG A 95 -9.94 11.78 -8.03
CA ARG A 95 -11.18 11.13 -8.46
C ARG A 95 -11.10 10.81 -9.96
N GLY A 96 -11.48 9.60 -10.33
CA GLY A 96 -11.69 9.15 -11.70
C GLY A 96 -13.18 8.99 -11.99
N SER A 97 -13.78 9.92 -12.74
CA SER A 97 -15.21 9.92 -13.04
C SER A 97 -15.54 9.60 -14.50
N GLU A 98 -14.75 10.13 -15.44
CA GLU A 98 -14.93 9.89 -16.87
C GLU A 98 -13.55 9.87 -17.56
N ILE A 99 -13.42 9.05 -18.59
CA ILE A 99 -12.24 9.01 -19.45
C ILE A 99 -12.68 9.58 -20.79
N SER A 100 -12.01 10.64 -21.25
CA SER A 100 -12.38 11.30 -22.49
C SER A 100 -12.24 10.36 -23.69
N LEU A 101 -13.08 10.54 -24.71
CA LEU A 101 -12.99 9.77 -25.95
C LEU A 101 -11.61 9.92 -26.61
N GLU A 102 -11.02 11.12 -26.55
CA GLU A 102 -9.66 11.37 -27.07
C GLU A 102 -8.63 10.47 -26.37
N THR A 103 -8.66 10.42 -25.04
CA THR A 103 -7.78 9.55 -24.25
C THR A 103 -8.00 8.08 -24.59
N GLN A 104 -9.26 7.63 -24.70
CA GLN A 104 -9.56 6.25 -25.11
C GLN A 104 -9.02 5.92 -26.50
N LEU A 105 -9.13 6.84 -27.47
CA LEU A 105 -8.61 6.65 -28.83
C LEU A 105 -7.08 6.58 -28.89
N LYS A 106 -6.37 7.12 -27.90
CA LYS A 106 -4.91 6.91 -27.74
C LYS A 106 -4.61 5.57 -27.08
N ILE A 107 -5.30 5.24 -26.00
CA ILE A 107 -5.07 4.02 -25.20
C ILE A 107 -5.36 2.75 -26.00
N ILE A 108 -6.52 2.68 -26.67
CA ILE A 108 -6.99 1.47 -27.36
C ILE A 108 -5.96 0.89 -28.33
N PRO A 109 -5.43 1.66 -29.31
CA PRO A 109 -4.40 1.16 -30.21
C PRO A 109 -3.05 0.96 -29.50
N TYR A 110 -2.74 1.76 -28.47
CA TYR A 110 -1.51 1.60 -27.69
C TYR A 110 -1.44 0.25 -26.98
N VAL A 111 -2.52 -0.17 -26.30
CA VAL A 111 -2.60 -1.46 -25.60
C VAL A 111 -3.19 -2.58 -26.48
N ASN A 112 -3.32 -2.35 -27.79
CA ASN A 112 -3.79 -3.30 -28.79
C ASN A 112 -5.09 -4.03 -28.42
N CYS A 113 -6.08 -3.30 -27.90
CA CYS A 113 -7.36 -3.88 -27.47
C CYS A 113 -8.53 -3.36 -28.32
N THR A 114 -9.73 -3.93 -28.14
CA THR A 114 -10.95 -3.41 -28.76
C THR A 114 -11.69 -2.46 -27.83
N VAL A 115 -12.46 -1.53 -28.40
CA VAL A 115 -13.37 -0.64 -27.63
C VAL A 115 -14.33 -1.46 -26.76
N GLN A 116 -14.81 -2.59 -27.27
CA GLN A 116 -15.73 -3.51 -26.59
C GLN A 116 -15.06 -4.15 -25.38
N PHE A 117 -13.82 -4.60 -25.51
CA PHE A 117 -13.06 -5.16 -24.39
C PHE A 117 -12.84 -4.09 -23.32
N LEU A 118 -12.29 -2.93 -23.68
CA LEU A 118 -11.90 -1.88 -22.73
C LEU A 118 -13.06 -1.39 -21.87
N ASN A 119 -14.28 -1.33 -22.43
CA ASN A 119 -15.45 -0.77 -21.78
C ASN A 119 -16.44 -1.82 -21.23
N ASN A 120 -16.05 -3.11 -21.13
CA ASN A 120 -16.95 -4.15 -20.62
C ASN A 120 -16.19 -5.25 -19.87
N ASP A 121 -16.24 -5.22 -18.54
CA ASP A 121 -15.55 -6.16 -17.65
C ASP A 121 -16.07 -7.61 -17.68
N LYS A 122 -17.12 -7.90 -18.47
CA LYS A 122 -17.55 -9.27 -18.78
C LYS A 122 -16.55 -10.01 -19.66
N TYR A 123 -15.72 -9.30 -20.43
CA TYR A 123 -14.61 -9.92 -21.15
C TYR A 123 -13.44 -10.14 -20.18
N ILE A 124 -13.23 -11.41 -19.78
CA ILE A 124 -12.19 -11.77 -18.80
C ILE A 124 -10.83 -11.93 -19.47
N GLU A 125 -10.79 -12.62 -20.62
CA GLU A 125 -9.55 -12.86 -21.34
C GLU A 125 -9.29 -11.74 -22.33
N TYR A 126 -8.11 -11.13 -22.23
CA TYR A 126 -7.58 -10.23 -23.23
C TYR A 126 -7.02 -11.03 -24.40
N VAL A 127 -7.37 -10.62 -25.61
CA VAL A 127 -6.83 -11.15 -26.86
C VAL A 127 -6.37 -9.96 -27.70
N PRO A 128 -5.05 -9.82 -27.95
CA PRO A 128 -4.52 -8.73 -28.75
C PRO A 128 -5.02 -8.81 -30.20
N ASP A 129 -5.19 -7.67 -30.86
CA ASP A 129 -5.42 -7.65 -32.31
C ASP A 129 -4.15 -8.09 -33.06
N THR A 130 -4.32 -8.74 -34.21
CA THR A 130 -3.24 -9.40 -34.96
C THR A 130 -2.27 -8.42 -35.63
N ALA A 131 -2.65 -7.15 -35.80
CA ALA A 131 -1.81 -6.11 -36.40
C ALA A 131 -1.54 -5.00 -35.38
N HIS A 132 -0.64 -5.25 -34.42
CA HIS A 132 -0.25 -4.21 -33.48
C HIS A 132 0.60 -3.16 -34.17
N ASP A 133 0.04 -1.97 -34.38
CA ASP A 133 0.76 -0.83 -34.93
C ASP A 133 1.71 -0.23 -33.88
N THR A 134 3.00 -0.52 -34.05
CA THR A 134 4.06 -0.05 -33.15
C THR A 134 4.33 1.45 -33.24
N GLU A 135 3.76 2.18 -34.22
CA GLU A 135 3.94 3.64 -34.28
C GLU A 135 3.40 4.34 -33.04
N HIS A 136 2.30 3.83 -32.47
CA HIS A 136 1.69 4.36 -31.25
C HIS A 136 2.61 4.23 -30.02
N LEU A 137 3.56 3.30 -30.00
CA LEU A 137 4.47 3.10 -28.87
C LEU A 137 5.42 4.28 -28.63
N LYS A 138 5.59 5.15 -29.62
CA LYS A 138 6.38 6.38 -29.50
C LYS A 138 5.73 7.41 -28.57
N ASP A 139 4.43 7.28 -28.31
CA ASP A 139 3.69 8.16 -27.42
C ASP A 139 3.88 7.76 -25.96
N ALA A 140 4.92 8.35 -25.34
CA ALA A 140 5.17 8.18 -23.93
C ALA A 140 4.10 8.81 -23.03
N GLU A 141 3.30 9.78 -23.51
CA GLU A 141 2.23 10.38 -22.71
C GLU A 141 1.12 9.37 -22.43
N THR A 142 0.82 8.48 -23.38
CA THR A 142 -0.20 7.44 -23.20
C THR A 142 0.12 6.51 -22.01
N ILE A 143 1.40 6.23 -21.73
CA ILE A 143 1.80 5.47 -20.52
C ILE A 143 1.36 6.20 -19.25
N PHE A 144 1.60 7.52 -19.18
CA PHE A 144 1.23 8.32 -18.03
C PHE A 144 -0.29 8.49 -17.89
N ASP A 145 -1.01 8.59 -19.01
CA ASP A 145 -2.47 8.59 -19.01
C ASP A 145 -3.02 7.27 -18.43
N ILE A 146 -2.49 6.13 -18.86
CA ILE A 146 -2.87 4.80 -18.34
C ILE A 146 -2.55 4.70 -16.85
N LEU A 147 -1.34 5.07 -16.43
CA LEU A 147 -0.94 5.03 -15.01
C LEU A 147 -1.82 5.95 -14.15
N GLY A 148 -2.16 7.14 -14.65
CA GLY A 148 -3.10 8.05 -13.99
C GLY A 148 -4.49 7.44 -13.87
N ILE A 149 -4.98 6.77 -14.91
CA ILE A 149 -6.25 6.04 -14.87
C ILE A 149 -6.22 4.94 -13.81
N LEU A 150 -5.15 4.14 -13.75
CA LEU A 150 -5.01 3.09 -12.75
C LEU A 150 -4.94 3.62 -11.31
N ASP A 151 -4.30 4.78 -11.09
CA ASP A 151 -4.13 5.34 -9.73
C ASP A 151 -5.36 6.11 -9.19
N HIS A 152 -6.18 6.66 -10.07
CA HIS A 152 -7.35 7.42 -9.65
C HIS A 152 -8.38 6.56 -8.91
N CYS A 153 -9.04 7.15 -7.91
CA CYS A 153 -10.17 6.52 -7.25
C CYS A 153 -11.39 6.51 -8.19
N ALA A 154 -11.73 5.35 -8.74
CA ALA A 154 -12.90 5.18 -9.59
C ALA A 154 -14.17 5.51 -8.82
N ASP A 155 -14.87 6.53 -9.29
CA ASP A 155 -16.14 6.99 -8.73
C ASP A 155 -17.33 6.60 -9.61
N THR A 156 -17.07 6.18 -10.85
CA THR A 156 -18.07 5.61 -11.75
C THR A 156 -17.71 4.19 -12.15
N GLU A 157 -18.74 3.42 -12.46
CA GLU A 157 -18.58 2.03 -12.89
C GLU A 157 -17.81 1.92 -14.22
N SER A 158 -18.05 2.84 -15.16
CA SER A 158 -17.32 2.88 -16.43
C SER A 158 -15.82 3.11 -16.22
N TYR A 159 -15.44 3.98 -15.28
CA TYR A 159 -14.03 4.21 -14.96
C TYR A 159 -13.39 2.97 -14.33
N ARG A 160 -14.10 2.34 -13.37
CA ARG A 160 -13.67 1.10 -12.73
C ARG A 160 -13.46 -0.02 -13.75
N ILE A 161 -14.38 -0.18 -14.71
CA ILE A 161 -14.30 -1.17 -15.78
C ILE A 161 -13.01 -0.99 -16.59
N VAL A 162 -12.68 0.24 -16.98
CA VAL A 162 -11.45 0.50 -17.74
C VAL A 162 -10.20 0.14 -16.92
N GLN A 163 -10.15 0.46 -15.62
CA GLN A 163 -9.05 0.04 -14.75
C GLN A 163 -8.89 -1.49 -14.71
N VAL A 164 -10.00 -2.22 -14.57
CA VAL A 164 -10.02 -3.69 -14.56
C VAL A 164 -9.48 -4.24 -15.87
N GLN A 165 -9.89 -3.66 -17.00
CA GLN A 165 -9.48 -4.17 -18.32
C GLN A 165 -8.02 -3.86 -18.65
N LEU A 166 -7.54 -2.67 -18.33
CA LEU A 166 -6.11 -2.34 -18.40
C LEU A 166 -5.28 -3.28 -17.51
N SER A 167 -5.79 -3.62 -16.33
CA SER A 167 -5.12 -4.56 -15.42
C SER A 167 -5.05 -5.97 -16.00
N ARG A 168 -6.11 -6.46 -16.66
CA ARG A 168 -6.12 -7.76 -17.33
C ARG A 168 -5.13 -7.83 -18.49
N ILE A 169 -4.96 -6.74 -19.23
CA ILE A 169 -3.93 -6.61 -20.26
C ILE A 169 -2.54 -6.77 -19.63
N VAL A 170 -2.27 -6.07 -18.51
CA VAL A 170 -1.02 -6.22 -17.76
C VAL A 170 -0.78 -7.66 -17.34
N LEU A 171 -1.77 -8.31 -16.73
CA LEU A 171 -1.64 -9.70 -16.27
C LEU A 171 -1.43 -10.68 -17.44
N TYR A 172 -2.02 -10.42 -18.60
CA TYR A 172 -1.77 -11.20 -19.81
C TYR A 172 -0.30 -11.08 -20.24
N HIS A 173 0.22 -9.87 -20.40
CA HIS A 173 1.60 -9.68 -20.85
C HIS A 173 2.62 -10.18 -19.82
N LEU A 174 2.35 -10.03 -18.53
CA LEU A 174 3.17 -10.61 -17.46
C LEU A 174 3.24 -12.13 -17.59
N LYS A 175 2.10 -12.80 -17.83
CA LYS A 175 2.06 -14.24 -18.07
C LYS A 175 2.89 -14.64 -19.29
N GLU A 176 2.77 -13.92 -20.41
CA GLU A 176 3.56 -14.17 -21.62
C GLU A 176 5.08 -13.98 -21.38
N LYS A 177 5.46 -13.13 -20.42
CA LYS A 177 6.85 -12.94 -19.96
C LYS A 177 7.27 -13.90 -18.83
N GLY A 178 6.44 -14.89 -18.49
CA GLY A 178 6.75 -15.93 -17.51
C GLY A 178 6.35 -15.63 -16.06
N PHE A 179 5.65 -14.52 -15.82
CA PHE A 179 5.11 -14.14 -14.50
C PHE A 179 3.62 -14.48 -14.44
N ASP A 180 3.33 -15.77 -14.34
CA ASP A 180 1.97 -16.27 -14.23
C ASP A 180 1.34 -16.03 -12.84
N ARG A 181 0.11 -16.51 -12.67
CA ARG A 181 -0.65 -16.34 -11.43
C ARG A 181 0.06 -16.91 -10.19
N GLU A 182 0.76 -18.04 -10.30
CA GLU A 182 1.48 -18.62 -9.16
C GLU A 182 2.72 -17.78 -8.85
N ALA A 183 3.44 -17.30 -9.87
CA ALA A 183 4.60 -16.42 -9.69
C ALA A 183 4.24 -15.09 -9.01
N LEU A 184 3.03 -14.57 -9.23
CA LEU A 184 2.54 -13.30 -8.66
C LEU A 184 1.83 -13.46 -7.31
N ARG A 185 1.81 -14.66 -6.73
CA ARG A 185 1.21 -14.91 -5.41
C ARG A 185 2.11 -14.40 -4.28
N THR A 186 1.99 -13.12 -3.95
CA THR A 186 2.84 -12.43 -2.96
C THR A 186 2.04 -11.66 -1.91
N GLU A 187 2.68 -11.30 -0.79
CA GLU A 187 2.05 -10.46 0.26
C GLU A 187 1.86 -8.99 -0.15
N HIS A 188 2.48 -8.55 -1.25
CA HIS A 188 2.44 -7.16 -1.72
C HIS A 188 1.28 -6.88 -2.68
N LEU A 189 0.59 -7.92 -3.15
CA LEU A 189 -0.61 -7.82 -3.99
C LEU A 189 -1.81 -8.40 -3.25
N ASP A 190 -2.94 -7.69 -3.28
CA ASP A 190 -4.20 -8.16 -2.71
C ASP A 190 -4.71 -9.38 -3.48
N GLN A 191 -4.74 -10.54 -2.83
CA GLN A 191 -5.01 -11.82 -3.51
C GLN A 191 -6.47 -11.98 -3.95
N GLU A 192 -7.42 -11.32 -3.28
CA GLU A 192 -8.83 -11.33 -3.66
C GLU A 192 -9.05 -10.46 -4.90
N LYS A 193 -8.37 -9.30 -4.96
CA LYS A 193 -8.33 -8.46 -6.16
C LYS A 193 -7.72 -9.21 -7.34
N MET A 194 -6.57 -9.88 -7.14
CA MET A 194 -5.92 -10.66 -8.20
C MET A 194 -6.85 -11.78 -8.70
N GLU A 195 -7.55 -12.49 -7.80
CA GLU A 195 -8.52 -13.52 -8.17
C GLU A 195 -9.67 -12.95 -9.01
N TYR A 196 -10.21 -11.80 -8.63
CA TYR A 196 -11.24 -11.10 -9.41
C TYR A 196 -10.72 -10.72 -10.81
N LEU A 197 -9.49 -10.22 -10.92
CA LEU A 197 -8.90 -9.85 -12.22
C LEU A 197 -8.76 -11.07 -13.15
N TYR A 198 -8.32 -12.22 -12.62
CA TYR A 198 -8.15 -13.45 -13.40
C TYR A 198 -9.47 -14.14 -13.76
N THR A 199 -10.50 -14.08 -12.91
CA THR A 199 -11.70 -14.93 -13.05
C THR A 199 -12.99 -14.15 -13.31
N GLY A 200 -13.02 -12.85 -13.00
CA GLY A 200 -14.23 -12.05 -12.96
C GLY A 200 -15.21 -12.41 -11.84
N LYS A 201 -14.86 -13.35 -10.96
CA LYS A 201 -15.72 -13.77 -9.86
C LYS A 201 -15.76 -12.69 -8.79
N ASP A 202 -16.97 -12.23 -8.48
CA ASP A 202 -17.22 -11.25 -7.43
C ASP A 202 -16.56 -11.68 -6.12
N SER A 203 -15.61 -10.87 -5.67
CA SER A 203 -14.84 -11.06 -4.44
C SER A 203 -15.23 -10.02 -3.37
N GLY A 204 -16.34 -9.31 -3.57
CA GLY A 204 -16.84 -8.28 -2.67
C GLY A 204 -16.51 -6.85 -3.13
N LYS A 205 -17.26 -5.88 -2.59
CA LYS A 205 -17.24 -4.47 -3.01
C LYS A 205 -15.88 -3.77 -2.89
N THR A 206 -14.94 -4.30 -2.11
CA THR A 206 -13.62 -3.70 -1.85
C THR A 206 -12.52 -4.26 -2.75
N HIS A 207 -12.72 -5.44 -3.36
CA HIS A 207 -11.69 -6.16 -4.12
C HIS A 207 -11.95 -6.15 -5.63
N ASN A 208 -13.17 -5.84 -6.07
CA ASN A 208 -13.52 -5.79 -7.50
C ASN A 208 -13.02 -4.50 -8.20
N TYR A 209 -11.73 -4.19 -8.10
CA TYR A 209 -11.09 -3.03 -8.74
C TYR A 209 -9.87 -3.46 -9.56
N GLY A 210 -9.42 -2.58 -10.45
CA GLY A 210 -8.14 -2.74 -11.13
C GLY A 210 -6.93 -2.64 -10.19
N LEU A 211 -5.77 -2.98 -10.73
CA LEU A 211 -4.47 -2.61 -10.18
C LEU A 211 -4.39 -1.08 -10.07
N ASN A 212 -3.75 -0.60 -9.01
CA ASN A 212 -3.42 0.82 -8.86
C ASN A 212 -1.93 1.07 -9.12
N PHE A 213 -1.47 2.32 -9.01
CA PHE A 213 -0.07 2.65 -9.27
C PHE A 213 0.90 1.91 -8.34
N SER A 214 0.56 1.71 -7.06
CA SER A 214 1.43 0.95 -6.16
C SER A 214 1.53 -0.52 -6.55
N ASP A 215 0.45 -1.13 -7.02
CA ASP A 215 0.49 -2.47 -7.57
C ASP A 215 1.39 -2.51 -8.83
N MET A 216 1.25 -1.53 -9.73
CA MET A 216 2.06 -1.42 -10.95
C MET A 216 3.56 -1.17 -10.67
N ASP A 217 3.87 -0.31 -9.71
CA ASP A 217 5.26 -0.02 -9.31
C ASP A 217 5.92 -1.25 -8.68
N PHE A 218 5.20 -1.97 -7.80
CA PHE A 218 5.65 -3.25 -7.28
C PHE A 218 5.90 -4.26 -8.41
N LEU A 219 4.97 -4.41 -9.35
CA LEU A 219 5.13 -5.34 -10.49
C LEU A 219 6.34 -4.97 -11.35
N ARG A 220 6.57 -3.69 -11.60
CA ARG A 220 7.76 -3.19 -12.32
C ARG A 220 9.04 -3.60 -11.62
N GLU A 221 9.16 -3.34 -10.32
CA GLU A 221 10.35 -3.68 -9.53
C GLU A 221 10.55 -5.19 -9.43
N PHE A 222 9.48 -5.95 -9.21
CA PHE A 222 9.50 -7.39 -9.02
C PHE A 222 9.89 -8.14 -10.30
N THR A 223 9.39 -7.70 -11.45
CA THR A 223 9.59 -8.38 -12.73
C THR A 223 10.77 -7.83 -13.54
N GLY A 224 11.18 -6.59 -13.26
CA GLY A 224 12.17 -5.86 -14.06
C GLY A 224 11.65 -5.36 -15.41
N LEU A 225 10.36 -5.56 -15.72
CA LEU A 225 9.75 -5.15 -16.98
C LEU A 225 9.38 -3.67 -16.95
N SER A 226 9.44 -2.99 -18.09
CA SER A 226 8.96 -1.61 -18.21
C SER A 226 7.43 -1.54 -18.20
N TYR A 227 6.86 -0.37 -17.91
CA TYR A 227 5.41 -0.15 -18.05
C TYR A 227 4.94 -0.36 -19.49
N GLN A 228 5.74 0.02 -20.49
CA GLN A 228 5.43 -0.25 -21.90
C GLN A 228 5.30 -1.76 -22.15
N VAL A 229 6.25 -2.57 -21.71
CA VAL A 229 6.19 -4.03 -21.87
C VAL A 229 4.96 -4.60 -21.17
N MET A 230 4.64 -4.10 -19.97
CA MET A 230 3.44 -4.55 -19.25
C MET A 230 2.13 -4.14 -19.96
N PHE A 231 2.08 -3.00 -20.64
CA PHE A 231 0.86 -2.54 -21.33
C PHE A 231 0.71 -3.06 -22.76
N THR A 232 1.82 -3.50 -23.40
CA THR A 232 1.86 -3.76 -24.86
C THR A 232 2.45 -5.12 -25.21
N GLY A 233 3.22 -5.72 -24.30
CA GLY A 233 4.04 -6.91 -24.55
C GLY A 233 5.35 -6.65 -25.33
N ILE A 234 5.60 -5.41 -25.76
CA ILE A 234 6.72 -5.03 -26.63
C ILE A 234 7.82 -4.31 -25.84
N GLU A 235 9.08 -4.71 -26.09
CA GLU A 235 10.30 -4.17 -25.49
C GLU A 235 10.73 -2.81 -26.06
#